data_AF-A0AA46KFT1-F1
#
_entry.id   AF-A0AA46KFT1-F1
#
_cell.length_a   1.000
_cell.length_b   1.000
_cell.length_c   1.000
_cell.angle_alpha   90.00
_cell.angle_beta   90.00
_cell.angle_gamma   90.00
#
_symmetry.space_group_name_H-M   'P 1'
#
loop_
_entity.id
_entity.type
_entity.pdbx_description
1 polymer ?
#
loop_
_entity_poly.entity_id
_entity_poly.type
_entity_poly.pdbx_seq_one_letter_code
_entity_poly.pdbx_strand_id
1 'polypeptide(L)'
;MNILITGANGFVGQSLVNNLLNNTKHKVIAGVRKIPLKKFECEYRLINNLEDKMISTNVFEDIDVVIHSAARVHIMDDKSTDPLTEFRKVNVEGTLNLARQAADAGVKRFIFISSIKVNGEGTKNGKPYTEDSKPNPIDPYGISKYEAEQGLLALAETTSLEVVIIRPTLVYGENVKGNFQSLMKWTYKGLPLPIGGIKQNLRSLVSVDNLVDFIITCIDHKNAKNEVFLISDDDDISTASLLEEISKGLGVKNKAVNIPPKLIDTAASAVGKSSVAQRLSGSLQVDISKAKNLLDWKPKYSTSESIKKTAKSYKSNLMASKSMVLQRPLDIMFSATGLVVASPLLIGATAIGYLDTGSPLFIQERVGKDQKPFKLIKFRTMKLDTASVASHLADNSSITKLGKVLRKTKIDELPQLINVLKGEMSLVGPRPNLFNQKDLIEAREEMGVYNVLPGITGLAQLSGIDMSTPERLAKKDKEMIDTINLKNYFSYILSTALGKGSGDAVK
;
A
#
# COMPACT_ATOMS: atom_id res chain seq x y z
N MET A 1 -18.23 4.41 -19.82
CA MET A 1 -18.91 3.93 -18.61
C MET A 1 -18.27 4.54 -17.39
N ASN A 2 -19.10 4.92 -16.44
CA ASN A 2 -18.75 5.45 -15.13
C ASN A 2 -18.85 4.32 -14.11
N ILE A 3 -17.74 4.05 -13.43
CA ILE A 3 -17.58 2.87 -12.57
C ILE A 3 -17.38 3.31 -11.14
N LEU A 4 -18.32 2.96 -10.26
CA LEU A 4 -18.18 3.14 -8.82
C LEU A 4 -17.54 1.91 -8.18
N ILE A 5 -16.43 2.11 -7.48
CA ILE A 5 -15.73 1.02 -6.76
C ILE A 5 -15.89 1.22 -5.27
N THR A 6 -16.67 0.37 -4.60
CA THR A 6 -16.71 0.40 -3.13
C THR A 6 -15.52 -0.35 -2.54
N GLY A 7 -15.03 0.13 -1.40
CA GLY A 7 -13.83 -0.45 -0.80
C GLY A 7 -12.56 -0.13 -1.60
N ALA A 8 -12.56 1.00 -2.33
CA ALA A 8 -11.44 1.46 -3.16
C ALA A 8 -10.10 1.61 -2.39
N ASN A 9 -10.14 1.83 -1.07
CA ASN A 9 -8.95 1.84 -0.22
C ASN A 9 -8.45 0.44 0.18
N GLY A 10 -9.16 -0.62 -0.18
CA GLY A 10 -8.82 -2.01 0.14
C GLY A 10 -7.72 -2.57 -0.77
N PHE A 11 -7.22 -3.76 -0.43
CA PHE A 11 -6.15 -4.43 -1.17
C PHE A 11 -6.50 -4.66 -2.66
N VAL A 12 -7.68 -5.23 -2.94
CA VAL A 12 -8.18 -5.42 -4.31
C VAL A 12 -8.62 -4.09 -4.91
N GLY A 13 -9.36 -3.27 -4.14
CA GLY A 13 -9.90 -1.98 -4.59
C GLY A 13 -8.83 -1.02 -5.12
N GLN A 14 -7.70 -0.87 -4.42
CA GLN A 14 -6.61 0.01 -4.88
C GLN A 14 -6.01 -0.47 -6.20
N SER A 15 -5.82 -1.79 -6.34
CA SER A 15 -5.27 -2.40 -7.56
C SER A 15 -6.23 -2.23 -8.73
N LEU A 16 -7.54 -2.37 -8.48
CA LEU A 16 -8.59 -2.16 -9.47
C LEU A 16 -8.68 -0.71 -9.93
N VAL A 17 -8.69 0.26 -8.99
CA VAL A 17 -8.70 1.70 -9.32
C VAL A 17 -7.50 2.06 -10.19
N ASN A 18 -6.29 1.65 -9.78
CA ASN A 18 -5.07 1.91 -10.53
C ASN A 18 -5.13 1.30 -11.94
N ASN A 19 -5.61 0.07 -12.07
CA ASN A 19 -5.65 -0.60 -13.37
C ASN A 19 -6.67 0.07 -14.30
N LEU A 20 -7.87 0.39 -13.80
CA LEU A 20 -8.91 1.07 -14.59
C LEU A 20 -8.47 2.45 -15.05
N LEU A 21 -7.82 3.25 -14.19
CA LEU A 21 -7.31 4.57 -14.54
C LEU A 21 -6.22 4.51 -15.61
N ASN A 22 -5.30 3.55 -15.51
CA ASN A 22 -4.12 3.52 -16.37
C ASN A 22 -4.33 2.74 -17.67
N ASN A 23 -5.26 1.79 -17.71
CA ASN A 23 -5.39 0.85 -18.82
C ASN A 23 -6.75 0.88 -19.53
N THR A 24 -7.70 1.70 -19.07
CA THR A 24 -9.04 1.77 -19.67
C THR A 24 -9.48 3.21 -19.89
N LYS A 25 -10.55 3.39 -20.67
CA LYS A 25 -11.19 4.70 -20.91
C LYS A 25 -12.37 4.96 -19.96
N HIS A 26 -12.53 4.13 -18.93
CA HIS A 26 -13.64 4.26 -18.00
C HIS A 26 -13.42 5.45 -17.06
N LYS A 27 -14.49 6.17 -16.73
CA LYS A 27 -14.44 7.16 -15.64
C LYS A 27 -14.52 6.38 -14.34
N VAL A 28 -13.49 6.49 -13.51
CA VAL A 28 -13.41 5.78 -12.22
C VAL A 28 -13.89 6.70 -11.10
N ILE A 29 -14.75 6.16 -10.24
CA ILE A 29 -15.24 6.81 -9.03
C ILE A 29 -14.90 5.92 -7.83
N ALA A 30 -14.08 6.44 -6.92
CA ALA A 30 -13.66 5.72 -5.72
C ALA A 30 -14.66 5.94 -4.56
N GLY A 31 -15.44 4.90 -4.25
CA GLY A 31 -16.32 4.84 -3.09
C GLY A 31 -15.53 4.50 -1.82
N VAL A 32 -15.39 5.47 -0.91
CA VAL A 32 -14.54 5.34 0.29
C VAL A 32 -15.24 5.83 1.55
N ARG A 33 -14.93 5.21 2.70
CA ARG A 33 -15.33 5.72 4.03
C ARG A 33 -14.55 6.96 4.45
N LYS A 34 -13.31 7.05 3.96
CA LYS A 34 -12.37 8.14 4.25
C LYS A 34 -11.48 8.31 3.03
N ILE A 35 -11.30 9.55 2.60
CA ILE A 35 -10.38 9.86 1.50
C ILE A 35 -8.96 9.45 1.92
N PRO A 36 -8.28 8.60 1.14
CA PRO A 36 -6.91 8.19 1.46
C PRO A 36 -5.97 9.38 1.39
N LEU A 37 -4.87 9.31 2.16
CA LEU A 37 -3.83 10.36 2.12
C LEU A 37 -3.16 10.40 0.74
N LYS A 38 -2.81 9.23 0.21
CA LYS A 38 -2.38 9.06 -1.18
C LYS A 38 -3.62 8.94 -2.06
N LYS A 39 -3.91 9.98 -2.83
CA LYS A 39 -5.07 10.05 -3.71
C LYS A 39 -4.73 9.45 -5.08
N PHE A 40 -5.72 8.79 -5.65
CA PHE A 40 -5.80 8.45 -7.06
C PHE A 40 -6.37 9.66 -7.81
N GLU A 41 -6.03 9.78 -9.08
CA GLU A 41 -6.58 10.82 -9.97
C GLU A 41 -7.99 10.45 -10.43
N CYS A 42 -8.91 10.38 -9.49
CA CYS A 42 -10.30 10.00 -9.73
C CYS A 42 -11.25 10.76 -8.82
N GLU A 43 -12.53 10.74 -9.16
CA GLU A 43 -13.58 11.28 -8.31
C GLU A 43 -13.74 10.42 -7.06
N TYR A 44 -13.90 11.05 -5.89
CA TYR A 44 -14.13 10.36 -4.63
C TYR A 44 -15.56 10.59 -4.16
N ARG A 45 -16.29 9.51 -3.84
CA ARG A 45 -17.60 9.59 -3.19
C ARG A 45 -17.53 8.96 -1.81
N LEU A 46 -17.94 9.74 -0.81
CA LEU A 46 -17.98 9.27 0.56
C LEU A 46 -19.17 8.34 0.75
N ILE A 47 -18.90 7.10 1.13
CA ILE A 47 -19.90 6.12 1.51
C ILE A 47 -19.61 5.79 2.96
N ASN A 48 -20.50 6.19 3.87
CA ASN A 48 -20.32 6.02 5.31
C ASN A 48 -20.47 4.53 5.70
N ASN A 49 -21.48 4.19 6.50
CA ASN A 49 -21.74 2.80 6.81
C ASN A 49 -22.69 2.24 5.76
N LEU A 50 -22.38 1.05 5.23
CA LEU A 50 -23.19 0.45 4.16
C LEU A 50 -24.59 0.06 4.67
N GLU A 51 -24.71 -0.21 5.95
CA GLU A 51 -25.95 -0.49 6.67
C GLU A 51 -26.84 0.75 6.91
N ASP A 52 -26.36 1.97 6.63
CA ASP A 52 -27.16 3.17 6.84
C ASP A 52 -28.38 3.14 5.90
N LYS A 53 -29.59 3.35 6.45
CA LYS A 53 -30.87 3.20 5.72
C LYS A 53 -30.96 4.04 4.44
N MET A 54 -30.26 5.17 4.39
CA MET A 54 -30.08 5.97 3.18
C MET A 54 -28.59 6.18 2.95
N ILE A 55 -28.11 5.67 1.83
CA ILE A 55 -26.86 6.15 1.26
C ILE A 55 -27.26 7.39 0.45
N SER A 56 -26.43 8.44 0.46
CA SER A 56 -26.78 9.66 -0.27
C SER A 56 -26.99 9.35 -1.75
N THR A 57 -28.09 9.84 -2.35
CA THR A 57 -28.47 9.52 -3.73
C THR A 57 -27.41 9.94 -4.75
N ASN A 58 -26.63 10.99 -4.44
CA ASN A 58 -25.50 11.44 -5.25
C ASN A 58 -24.40 10.37 -5.41
N VAL A 59 -24.37 9.33 -4.57
CA VAL A 59 -23.38 8.24 -4.68
C VAL A 59 -23.55 7.49 -6.00
N PHE A 60 -24.76 7.39 -6.53
CA PHE A 60 -25.08 6.63 -7.73
C PHE A 60 -25.36 7.51 -8.96
N GLU A 61 -25.31 8.83 -8.81
CA GLU A 61 -25.51 9.78 -9.90
C GLU A 61 -24.49 9.55 -11.03
N ASP A 62 -24.98 9.36 -12.25
CA ASP A 62 -24.18 9.02 -13.43
C ASP A 62 -23.30 7.78 -13.26
N ILE A 63 -23.79 6.69 -12.65
CA ILE A 63 -23.03 5.42 -12.53
C ILE A 63 -23.64 4.33 -13.42
N ASP A 64 -22.81 3.71 -14.26
CA ASP A 64 -23.22 2.57 -15.11
C ASP A 64 -23.00 1.22 -14.41
N VAL A 65 -21.87 1.10 -13.69
CA VAL A 65 -21.42 -0.15 -13.07
C VAL A 65 -20.94 0.11 -11.65
N VAL A 66 -21.38 -0.73 -10.71
CA VAL A 66 -20.88 -0.77 -9.35
C VAL A 66 -20.02 -2.03 -9.18
N ILE A 67 -18.77 -1.86 -8.74
CA ILE A 67 -17.89 -2.96 -8.35
C ILE A 67 -17.75 -2.94 -6.83
N HIS A 68 -18.38 -3.91 -6.18
CA HIS A 68 -18.45 -3.98 -4.73
C HIS A 68 -17.35 -4.87 -4.14
N SER A 69 -16.22 -4.25 -3.77
CA SER A 69 -15.11 -4.90 -3.08
C SER A 69 -15.09 -4.63 -1.57
N ALA A 70 -15.99 -3.79 -1.06
CA ALA A 70 -16.11 -3.56 0.37
C ALA A 70 -16.61 -4.83 1.09
N ALA A 71 -16.01 -5.14 2.22
CA ALA A 71 -16.49 -6.18 3.13
C ALA A 71 -15.85 -5.97 4.50
N ARG A 72 -16.53 -6.43 5.56
CA ARG A 72 -15.88 -6.76 6.82
C ARG A 72 -15.12 -8.07 6.59
N VAL A 73 -13.81 -8.08 6.81
CA VAL A 73 -12.91 -9.23 6.57
C VAL A 73 -11.91 -9.37 7.72
N HIS A 74 -11.75 -10.60 8.21
CA HIS A 74 -10.69 -11.03 9.13
C HIS A 74 -10.39 -10.09 10.32
N ILE A 75 -11.30 -10.04 11.28
CA ILE A 75 -10.99 -9.52 12.62
C ILE A 75 -10.50 -10.71 13.45
N MET A 76 -9.18 -10.84 13.64
CA MET A 76 -8.59 -11.96 14.39
C MET A 76 -8.85 -11.89 15.90
N ASP A 77 -9.16 -10.69 16.40
CA ASP A 77 -9.59 -10.40 17.77
C ASP A 77 -10.98 -9.73 17.72
N ASP A 78 -11.99 -10.43 17.19
CA ASP A 78 -13.35 -9.89 17.21
C ASP A 78 -13.86 -9.89 18.65
N LYS A 79 -13.90 -8.71 19.26
CA LYS A 79 -14.43 -8.50 20.62
C LYS A 79 -15.96 -8.54 20.66
N SER A 80 -16.61 -8.71 19.51
CA SER A 80 -18.06 -8.90 19.44
C SER A 80 -18.46 -10.21 20.12
N THR A 81 -19.52 -10.14 20.92
CA THR A 81 -20.17 -11.32 21.50
C THR A 81 -20.89 -12.17 20.44
N ASP A 82 -21.20 -11.60 19.28
CA ASP A 82 -21.77 -12.29 18.12
C ASP A 82 -21.12 -11.79 16.80
N PRO A 83 -20.03 -12.42 16.36
CA PRO A 83 -19.38 -12.06 15.10
C PRO A 83 -20.27 -12.24 13.88
N LEU A 84 -21.18 -13.23 13.86
CA LEU A 84 -22.01 -13.51 12.68
C LEU A 84 -23.01 -12.39 12.42
N THR A 85 -23.67 -11.88 13.47
CA THR A 85 -24.57 -10.73 13.34
C THR A 85 -23.86 -9.51 12.79
N GLU A 86 -22.64 -9.23 13.27
CA GLU A 86 -21.83 -8.11 12.77
C GLU A 86 -21.39 -8.29 11.31
N PHE A 87 -21.06 -9.51 10.90
CA PHE A 87 -20.79 -9.81 9.49
C PHE A 87 -22.05 -9.65 8.63
N ARG A 88 -23.22 -10.12 9.09
CA ARG A 88 -24.50 -9.96 8.36
C ARG A 88 -24.87 -8.51 8.14
N LYS A 89 -24.79 -7.69 9.18
CA LYS A 89 -25.11 -6.26 9.10
C LYS A 89 -24.34 -5.55 7.97
N VAL A 90 -23.03 -5.78 7.88
CA VAL A 90 -22.20 -5.12 6.87
C VAL A 90 -22.25 -5.85 5.52
N ASN A 91 -22.01 -7.16 5.51
CA ASN A 91 -21.79 -7.91 4.28
C ASN A 91 -23.09 -8.37 3.61
N VAL A 92 -24.18 -8.53 4.35
CA VAL A 92 -25.50 -8.89 3.80
C VAL A 92 -26.34 -7.64 3.66
N GLU A 93 -26.77 -7.04 4.78
CA GLU A 93 -27.72 -5.93 4.76
C GLU A 93 -27.14 -4.72 4.03
N GLY A 94 -25.90 -4.34 4.35
CA GLY A 94 -25.22 -3.23 3.68
C GLY A 94 -25.00 -3.45 2.18
N THR A 95 -24.65 -4.67 1.76
CA THR A 95 -24.50 -5.02 0.34
C THR A 95 -25.84 -4.93 -0.40
N LEU A 96 -26.91 -5.52 0.16
CA LEU A 96 -28.23 -5.51 -0.46
C LEU A 96 -28.84 -4.11 -0.48
N ASN A 97 -28.61 -3.32 0.56
CA ASN A 97 -29.01 -1.92 0.61
C ASN A 97 -28.34 -1.10 -0.52
N LEU A 98 -27.02 -1.24 -0.67
CA LEU A 98 -26.27 -0.59 -1.75
C LEU A 98 -26.76 -1.05 -3.13
N ALA A 99 -27.01 -2.34 -3.33
CA ALA A 99 -27.46 -2.89 -4.61
C ALA A 99 -28.88 -2.44 -4.98
N ARG A 100 -29.81 -2.36 -4.01
CA ARG A 100 -31.17 -1.83 -4.24
C ARG A 100 -31.12 -0.37 -4.68
N GLN A 101 -30.38 0.47 -3.94
CA GLN A 101 -30.27 1.89 -4.29
C GLN A 101 -29.54 2.09 -5.64
N ALA A 102 -28.57 1.23 -5.97
CA ALA A 102 -27.96 1.22 -7.29
C ALA A 102 -28.99 0.88 -8.38
N ALA A 103 -29.82 -0.14 -8.17
CA ALA A 103 -30.90 -0.50 -9.10
C ALA A 103 -31.91 0.65 -9.28
N ASP A 104 -32.35 1.27 -8.18
CA ASP A 104 -33.28 2.40 -8.18
C ASP A 104 -32.71 3.62 -8.93
N ALA A 105 -31.39 3.82 -8.87
CA ALA A 105 -30.67 4.86 -9.60
C ALA A 105 -30.37 4.51 -11.07
N GLY A 106 -30.79 3.32 -11.55
CA GLY A 106 -30.60 2.89 -12.93
C GLY A 106 -29.22 2.34 -13.25
N VAL A 107 -28.41 1.96 -12.23
CA VAL A 107 -27.14 1.26 -12.45
C VAL A 107 -27.43 -0.04 -13.22
N LYS A 108 -26.67 -0.27 -14.29
CA LYS A 108 -26.88 -1.44 -15.16
C LYS A 108 -26.36 -2.73 -14.53
N ARG A 109 -25.17 -2.68 -13.94
CA ARG A 109 -24.46 -3.88 -13.49
C ARG A 109 -23.83 -3.71 -12.11
N PHE A 110 -23.96 -4.75 -11.29
CA PHE A 110 -23.37 -4.85 -9.97
C PHE A 110 -22.46 -6.08 -9.90
N ILE A 111 -21.14 -5.83 -9.84
CA ILE A 111 -20.12 -6.88 -9.71
C ILE A 111 -19.78 -7.03 -8.23
N PHE A 112 -20.15 -8.17 -7.64
CA PHE A 112 -19.92 -8.48 -6.24
C PHE A 112 -18.69 -9.38 -6.05
N ILE A 113 -17.70 -8.89 -5.31
CA ILE A 113 -16.53 -9.69 -4.93
C ILE A 113 -16.88 -10.51 -3.70
N SER A 114 -17.29 -11.75 -3.92
CA SER A 114 -17.60 -12.75 -2.89
C SER A 114 -16.33 -13.48 -2.42
N SER A 115 -16.40 -14.78 -2.13
CA SER A 115 -15.30 -15.57 -1.58
C SER A 115 -15.49 -17.06 -1.85
N ILE A 116 -14.39 -17.78 -2.09
CA ILE A 116 -14.42 -19.25 -2.19
C ILE A 116 -14.90 -19.94 -0.89
N LYS A 117 -14.90 -19.21 0.23
CA LYS A 117 -15.45 -19.68 1.52
C LYS A 117 -16.94 -20.04 1.46
N VAL A 118 -17.66 -19.56 0.46
CA VAL A 118 -19.04 -19.98 0.19
C VAL A 118 -19.11 -21.46 -0.19
N ASN A 119 -18.14 -21.96 -0.97
CA ASN A 119 -18.08 -23.37 -1.35
C ASN A 119 -17.61 -24.23 -0.18
N GLY A 120 -16.62 -23.77 0.60
CA GLY A 120 -16.15 -24.44 1.80
C GLY A 120 -14.68 -24.15 2.15
N GLU A 121 -14.15 -24.90 3.13
CA GLU A 121 -12.80 -24.69 3.69
C GLU A 121 -11.69 -25.47 2.99
N GLY A 122 -12.03 -26.46 2.17
CA GLY A 122 -11.06 -27.27 1.45
C GLY A 122 -11.71 -28.30 0.54
N THR A 123 -10.90 -28.94 -0.29
CA THR A 123 -11.29 -29.97 -1.26
C THR A 123 -10.53 -31.26 -1.03
N LYS A 124 -11.06 -32.37 -1.57
CA LYS A 124 -10.24 -33.57 -1.80
C LYS A 124 -9.38 -33.32 -3.05
N ASN A 125 -8.16 -33.83 -3.06
CA ASN A 125 -7.28 -33.71 -4.24
C ASN A 125 -7.97 -34.25 -5.50
N GLY A 126 -7.91 -33.48 -6.58
CA GLY A 126 -8.51 -33.84 -7.86
C GLY A 126 -10.03 -33.72 -7.91
N LYS A 127 -10.66 -33.13 -6.87
CA LYS A 127 -12.09 -32.80 -6.83
C LYS A 127 -12.25 -31.30 -6.57
N PRO A 128 -11.91 -30.44 -7.55
CA PRO A 128 -12.04 -29.00 -7.40
C PRO A 128 -13.50 -28.60 -7.20
N TYR A 129 -13.71 -27.46 -6.54
CA TYR A 129 -15.02 -26.81 -6.53
C TYR A 129 -15.33 -26.22 -7.91
N THR A 130 -16.59 -26.35 -8.31
CA THR A 130 -17.20 -25.67 -9.45
C THR A 130 -18.27 -24.70 -8.95
N GLU A 131 -18.82 -23.89 -9.84
CA GLU A 131 -19.97 -23.03 -9.54
C GLU A 131 -21.20 -23.83 -9.07
N ASP A 132 -21.40 -25.04 -9.61
CA ASP A 132 -22.52 -25.93 -9.29
C ASP A 132 -22.30 -26.74 -8.00
N SER A 133 -21.11 -26.65 -7.41
CA SER A 133 -20.83 -27.32 -6.14
C SER A 133 -21.73 -26.78 -5.04
N LYS A 134 -22.40 -27.66 -4.30
CA LYS A 134 -23.29 -27.29 -3.20
C LYS A 134 -22.53 -26.40 -2.18
N PRO A 135 -23.00 -25.16 -1.93
CA PRO A 135 -22.40 -24.28 -0.93
C PRO A 135 -22.38 -24.90 0.46
N ASN A 136 -21.26 -24.74 1.18
CA ASN A 136 -21.09 -25.21 2.54
C ASN A 136 -20.20 -24.24 3.35
N PRO A 137 -20.62 -22.98 3.53
CA PRO A 137 -19.87 -22.02 4.33
C PRO A 137 -19.88 -22.40 5.80
N ILE A 138 -18.71 -22.35 6.45
CA ILE A 138 -18.53 -22.73 7.86
C ILE A 138 -18.31 -21.50 8.73
N ASP A 139 -17.42 -20.59 8.30
CA ASP A 139 -17.10 -19.40 9.08
C ASP A 139 -18.15 -18.28 8.88
N PRO A 140 -18.32 -17.38 9.86
CA PRO A 140 -19.30 -16.28 9.76
C PRO A 140 -19.13 -15.40 8.51
N TYR A 141 -17.89 -15.24 8.05
CA TYR A 141 -17.57 -14.50 6.84
C TYR A 141 -18.16 -15.17 5.60
N GLY A 142 -17.88 -16.47 5.40
CA GLY A 142 -18.41 -17.28 4.30
C GLY A 142 -19.94 -17.35 4.31
N ILE A 143 -20.55 -17.48 5.49
CA ILE A 143 -22.02 -17.48 5.65
C ILE A 143 -22.58 -16.15 5.18
N SER A 144 -22.05 -15.02 5.67
CA SER A 144 -22.50 -13.68 5.27
C SER A 144 -22.31 -13.41 3.77
N LYS A 145 -21.23 -13.93 3.16
CA LYS A 145 -21.02 -13.81 1.71
C LYS A 145 -22.05 -14.60 0.93
N TYR A 146 -22.35 -15.82 1.34
CA TYR A 146 -23.37 -16.65 0.69
C TYR A 146 -24.77 -16.02 0.79
N GLU A 147 -25.16 -15.55 1.97
CA GLU A 147 -26.45 -14.87 2.17
C GLU A 147 -26.58 -13.60 1.28
N ALA A 148 -25.49 -12.83 1.14
CA ALA A 148 -25.44 -11.69 0.24
C ALA A 148 -25.60 -12.10 -1.24
N GLU A 149 -24.93 -13.17 -1.68
CA GLU A 149 -25.09 -13.71 -3.03
C GLU A 149 -26.54 -14.07 -3.33
N GLN A 150 -27.21 -14.78 -2.42
CA GLN A 150 -28.62 -15.17 -2.60
C GLN A 150 -29.53 -13.94 -2.72
N GLY A 151 -29.35 -12.95 -1.84
CA GLY A 151 -30.15 -11.73 -1.89
C GLY A 151 -29.89 -10.90 -3.15
N LEU A 152 -28.66 -10.87 -3.66
CA LEU A 152 -28.32 -10.17 -4.90
C LEU A 152 -28.94 -10.84 -6.12
N LEU A 153 -28.91 -12.17 -6.19
CA LEU A 153 -29.54 -12.92 -7.28
C LEU A 153 -31.07 -12.73 -7.27
N ALA A 154 -31.71 -12.79 -6.10
CA ALA A 154 -33.14 -12.50 -5.97
C ALA A 154 -33.49 -11.04 -6.38
N LEU A 155 -32.60 -10.09 -6.10
CA LEU A 155 -32.76 -8.70 -6.56
C LEU A 155 -32.66 -8.60 -8.09
N ALA A 156 -31.75 -9.34 -8.72
CA ALA A 156 -31.58 -9.37 -10.17
C ALA A 156 -32.79 -9.99 -10.91
N GLU A 157 -33.57 -10.84 -10.23
CA GLU A 157 -34.82 -11.39 -10.77
C GLU A 157 -35.98 -10.38 -10.74
N THR A 158 -35.94 -9.44 -9.81
CA THR A 158 -37.03 -8.49 -9.54
C THR A 158 -36.75 -7.07 -10.03
N THR A 159 -35.54 -6.80 -10.52
CA THR A 159 -35.09 -5.50 -11.02
C THR A 159 -34.37 -5.65 -12.36
N SER A 160 -34.03 -4.54 -13.02
CA SER A 160 -33.20 -4.56 -14.23
C SER A 160 -31.70 -4.72 -13.95
N LEU A 161 -31.29 -4.79 -12.67
CA LEU A 161 -29.88 -4.85 -12.27
C LEU A 161 -29.26 -6.19 -12.68
N GLU A 162 -28.21 -6.15 -13.48
CA GLU A 162 -27.39 -7.31 -13.78
C GLU A 162 -26.42 -7.58 -12.62
N VAL A 163 -26.38 -8.80 -12.11
CA VAL A 163 -25.47 -9.16 -11.00
C VAL A 163 -24.38 -10.09 -11.51
N VAL A 164 -23.13 -9.82 -11.16
CA VAL A 164 -22.01 -10.75 -11.41
C VAL A 164 -21.38 -11.10 -10.07
N ILE A 165 -21.30 -12.37 -9.73
CA ILE A 165 -20.70 -12.83 -8.47
C ILE A 165 -19.36 -13.48 -8.77
N ILE A 166 -18.31 -12.99 -8.11
CA ILE A 166 -16.95 -13.52 -8.27
C ILE A 166 -16.54 -14.12 -6.93
N ARG A 167 -16.23 -15.42 -6.91
CA ARG A 167 -15.69 -16.15 -5.75
C ARG A 167 -14.19 -16.36 -5.93
N PRO A 168 -13.35 -15.36 -5.63
CA PRO A 168 -11.92 -15.52 -5.72
C PRO A 168 -11.43 -16.56 -4.69
N THR A 169 -10.39 -17.28 -5.07
CA THR A 169 -9.54 -18.04 -4.15
C THR A 169 -8.69 -17.10 -3.30
N LEU A 170 -7.66 -17.60 -2.60
CA LEU A 170 -6.80 -16.75 -1.77
C LEU A 170 -6.10 -15.69 -2.66
N VAL A 171 -6.52 -14.44 -2.51
CA VAL A 171 -5.95 -13.32 -3.27
C VAL A 171 -4.59 -12.93 -2.71
N TYR A 172 -3.57 -12.87 -3.56
CA TYR A 172 -2.21 -12.45 -3.20
C TYR A 172 -1.61 -11.46 -4.20
N GLY A 173 -0.56 -10.76 -3.82
CA GLY A 173 -0.01 -9.67 -4.62
C GLY A 173 0.86 -8.71 -3.81
N GLU A 174 1.29 -7.62 -4.44
CA GLU A 174 2.02 -6.54 -3.78
C GLU A 174 1.22 -5.97 -2.59
N ASN A 175 1.85 -5.86 -1.41
CA ASN A 175 1.21 -5.46 -0.15
C ASN A 175 0.22 -6.47 0.46
N VAL A 176 0.24 -7.73 0.03
CA VAL A 176 -0.50 -8.82 0.69
C VAL A 176 -0.17 -8.89 2.19
N LYS A 177 -1.19 -9.19 3.00
CA LYS A 177 -1.10 -9.25 4.47
C LYS A 177 -1.28 -10.68 4.99
N GLY A 178 -1.29 -10.85 6.31
CA GLY A 178 -1.66 -12.09 6.97
C GLY A 178 -0.65 -13.23 6.78
N ASN A 179 -1.16 -14.43 6.48
CA ASN A 179 -0.35 -15.64 6.42
C ASN A 179 0.67 -15.62 5.26
N PHE A 180 0.29 -15.10 4.10
CA PHE A 180 1.20 -15.00 2.94
C PHE A 180 2.38 -14.08 3.25
N GLN A 181 2.12 -12.93 3.88
CA GLN A 181 3.16 -12.01 4.35
C GLN A 181 4.05 -12.66 5.42
N SER A 182 3.46 -13.39 6.38
CA SER A 182 4.20 -14.10 7.43
C SER A 182 5.13 -15.17 6.86
N LEU A 183 4.67 -15.90 5.83
CA LEU A 183 5.48 -16.87 5.11
C LEU A 183 6.69 -16.19 4.46
N MET A 184 6.48 -15.12 3.67
CA MET A 184 7.57 -14.34 3.07
C MET A 184 8.55 -13.79 4.13
N LYS A 185 8.03 -13.31 5.25
CA LYS A 185 8.84 -12.78 6.36
C LYS A 185 9.77 -13.84 6.95
N TRP A 186 9.27 -15.02 7.27
CA TRP A 186 10.08 -16.08 7.87
C TRP A 186 11.07 -16.68 6.89
N THR A 187 10.66 -16.84 5.63
CA THR A 187 11.55 -17.27 4.55
C THR A 187 12.69 -16.29 4.35
N TYR A 188 12.40 -14.98 4.29
CA TYR A 188 13.42 -13.94 4.16
C TYR A 188 14.39 -13.92 5.35
N LYS A 189 13.90 -14.22 6.56
CA LYS A 189 14.76 -14.36 7.76
C LYS A 189 15.62 -15.62 7.74
N GLY A 190 15.42 -16.54 6.80
CA GLY A 190 16.16 -17.79 6.70
C GLY A 190 15.86 -18.76 7.85
N LEU A 191 14.65 -18.72 8.40
CA LEU A 191 14.19 -19.68 9.40
C LEU A 191 13.87 -21.03 8.74
N PRO A 192 14.26 -22.17 9.34
CA PRO A 192 13.92 -23.49 8.81
C PRO A 192 12.45 -23.80 9.06
N LEU A 193 11.60 -23.63 8.04
CA LEU A 193 10.16 -23.83 8.16
C LEU A 193 9.79 -25.32 8.03
N PRO A 194 8.96 -25.89 8.92
CA PRO A 194 8.64 -27.33 8.95
C PRO A 194 7.63 -27.77 7.88
N ILE A 195 7.60 -27.13 6.70
CA ILE A 195 6.54 -27.33 5.69
C ILE A 195 7.06 -27.91 4.37
N GLY A 196 8.35 -28.25 4.28
CA GLY A 196 8.97 -28.80 3.07
C GLY A 196 8.44 -30.17 2.65
N GLY A 197 7.85 -30.92 3.60
CA GLY A 197 7.24 -32.22 3.34
C GLY A 197 5.81 -32.16 2.83
N ILE A 198 5.17 -30.98 2.80
CA ILE A 198 3.79 -30.81 2.32
C ILE A 198 3.79 -30.61 0.80
N LYS A 199 3.98 -31.70 0.06
CA LYS A 199 4.14 -31.68 -1.41
C LYS A 199 2.90 -32.13 -2.17
N GLN A 200 2.00 -32.85 -1.49
CA GLN A 200 0.84 -33.49 -2.12
C GLN A 200 -0.42 -32.63 -2.06
N ASN A 201 -0.46 -31.61 -1.19
CA ASN A 201 -1.60 -30.70 -1.16
C ASN A 201 -1.59 -29.81 -2.40
N LEU A 202 -2.76 -29.41 -2.85
CA LEU A 202 -2.92 -28.55 -4.02
C LEU A 202 -3.86 -27.41 -3.66
N ARG A 203 -3.42 -26.19 -3.95
CA ARG A 203 -4.19 -24.99 -3.68
C ARG A 203 -4.23 -24.10 -4.91
N SER A 204 -5.44 -23.74 -5.30
CA SER A 204 -5.69 -22.67 -6.24
C SER A 204 -5.49 -21.33 -5.52
N LEU A 205 -4.69 -20.46 -6.12
CA LEU A 205 -4.47 -19.08 -5.68
C LEU A 205 -4.86 -18.14 -6.81
N VAL A 206 -5.16 -16.89 -6.48
CA VAL A 206 -5.39 -15.86 -7.50
C VAL A 206 -4.54 -14.63 -7.21
N SER A 207 -3.73 -14.22 -8.17
CA SER A 207 -3.01 -12.96 -8.08
C SER A 207 -4.00 -11.81 -8.18
N VAL A 208 -3.73 -10.71 -7.48
CA VAL A 208 -4.57 -9.50 -7.55
C VAL A 208 -4.62 -8.95 -8.97
N ASP A 209 -3.54 -9.15 -9.76
CA ASP A 209 -3.46 -8.76 -11.16
C ASP A 209 -4.47 -9.54 -12.01
N ASN A 210 -4.49 -10.88 -11.89
CA ASN A 210 -5.46 -11.72 -12.62
C ASN A 210 -6.90 -11.50 -12.15
N LEU A 211 -7.12 -11.30 -10.84
CA LEU A 211 -8.45 -11.00 -10.32
C LEU A 211 -8.98 -9.67 -10.89
N VAL A 212 -8.14 -8.63 -10.92
CA VAL A 212 -8.50 -7.33 -11.49
C VAL A 212 -8.80 -7.44 -12.98
N ASP A 213 -7.97 -8.20 -13.72
CA ASP A 213 -8.20 -8.46 -15.15
C ASP A 213 -9.55 -9.18 -15.41
N PHE A 214 -9.90 -10.15 -14.57
CA PHE A 214 -11.21 -10.82 -14.63
C PHE A 214 -12.38 -9.88 -14.30
N ILE A 215 -12.23 -9.07 -13.25
CA ILE A 215 -13.25 -8.07 -12.87
C ILE A 215 -13.48 -7.11 -14.04
N ILE A 216 -12.42 -6.64 -14.69
CA ILE A 216 -12.50 -5.74 -15.84
C ILE A 216 -13.22 -6.42 -17.01
N THR A 217 -12.89 -7.68 -17.30
CA THR A 217 -13.58 -8.49 -18.31
C THR A 217 -15.09 -8.55 -18.02
N CYS A 218 -15.50 -8.65 -16.76
CA CYS A 218 -16.90 -8.71 -16.37
C CYS A 218 -17.67 -7.39 -16.51
N ILE A 219 -17.03 -6.24 -16.78
CA ILE A 219 -17.71 -4.92 -16.81
C ILE A 219 -18.72 -4.86 -17.94
N ASP A 220 -18.34 -5.25 -19.16
CA ASP A 220 -19.19 -5.18 -20.36
C ASP A 220 -19.48 -6.52 -21.02
N HIS A 221 -18.85 -7.62 -20.57
CA HIS A 221 -19.08 -8.93 -21.17
C HIS A 221 -20.54 -9.36 -21.02
N LYS A 222 -21.20 -9.66 -22.16
CA LYS A 222 -22.64 -9.95 -22.21
C LYS A 222 -23.01 -11.20 -21.41
N ASN A 223 -22.20 -12.25 -21.53
CA ASN A 223 -22.45 -13.53 -20.87
C ASN A 223 -22.07 -13.56 -19.37
N ALA A 224 -21.55 -12.45 -18.81
CA ALA A 224 -21.27 -12.39 -17.38
C ALA A 224 -22.53 -12.11 -16.54
N LYS A 225 -23.61 -11.64 -17.19
CA LYS A 225 -24.87 -11.24 -16.53
C LYS A 225 -25.47 -12.40 -15.74
N ASN A 226 -25.76 -12.15 -14.46
CA ASN A 226 -26.44 -13.04 -13.52
C ASN A 226 -25.69 -14.37 -13.29
N GLU A 227 -24.37 -14.36 -13.49
CA GLU A 227 -23.52 -15.53 -13.33
C GLU A 227 -22.66 -15.45 -12.07
N VAL A 228 -22.36 -16.64 -11.54
CA VAL A 228 -21.33 -16.86 -10.52
C VAL A 228 -20.09 -17.40 -11.21
N PHE A 229 -18.90 -16.95 -10.78
CA PHE A 229 -17.61 -17.44 -11.27
C PHE A 229 -16.66 -17.74 -10.13
N LEU A 230 -16.00 -18.90 -10.17
CA LEU A 230 -14.83 -19.22 -9.35
C LEU A 230 -13.56 -18.82 -10.12
N ILE A 231 -12.61 -18.16 -9.45
CA ILE A 231 -11.42 -17.62 -10.11
C ILE A 231 -10.12 -17.98 -9.37
N SER A 232 -9.12 -18.39 -10.15
CA SER A 232 -7.75 -18.71 -9.79
C SER A 232 -6.79 -18.32 -10.92
N ASP A 233 -5.49 -18.46 -10.67
CA ASP A 233 -4.41 -18.34 -11.65
C ASP A 233 -4.29 -19.58 -12.56
N ASP A 234 -5.29 -20.49 -12.55
CA ASP A 234 -5.37 -21.74 -13.32
C ASP A 234 -4.42 -22.86 -12.89
N ASP A 235 -3.25 -22.52 -12.36
CA ASP A 235 -2.26 -23.49 -11.86
C ASP A 235 -2.31 -23.66 -10.34
N ASP A 236 -2.56 -24.90 -9.89
CA ASP A 236 -2.51 -25.25 -8.49
C ASP A 236 -1.08 -25.44 -7.97
N ILE A 237 -0.86 -25.04 -6.72
CA ILE A 237 0.47 -25.12 -6.09
C ILE A 237 0.41 -25.82 -4.73
N SER A 238 1.43 -26.63 -4.45
CA SER A 238 1.62 -27.21 -3.11
C SER A 238 2.22 -26.20 -2.13
N THR A 239 2.05 -26.44 -0.83
CA THR A 239 2.63 -25.56 0.20
C THR A 239 4.16 -25.54 0.14
N ALA A 240 4.78 -26.68 -0.16
CA ALA A 240 6.24 -26.75 -0.36
C ALA A 240 6.68 -25.96 -1.60
N SER A 241 5.97 -26.10 -2.73
CA SER A 241 6.27 -25.38 -3.97
C SER A 241 6.04 -23.87 -3.83
N LEU A 242 4.99 -23.44 -3.10
CA LEU A 242 4.76 -22.03 -2.78
C LEU A 242 5.96 -21.42 -2.04
N LEU A 243 6.47 -22.13 -1.04
CA LEU A 243 7.66 -21.69 -0.28
C LEU A 243 8.91 -21.62 -1.17
N GLU A 244 9.05 -22.56 -2.12
CA GLU A 244 10.14 -22.55 -3.09
C GLU A 244 10.08 -21.32 -4.01
N GLU A 245 8.92 -21.03 -4.60
CA GLU A 245 8.71 -19.87 -5.48
C GLU A 245 8.89 -18.53 -4.74
N ILE A 246 8.43 -18.46 -3.48
CA ILE A 246 8.72 -17.32 -2.59
C ILE A 246 10.24 -17.18 -2.37
N SER A 247 10.95 -18.27 -2.08
CA SER A 247 12.40 -18.25 -1.85
C SER A 247 13.15 -17.74 -3.09
N LYS A 248 12.75 -18.21 -4.28
CA LYS A 248 13.27 -17.75 -5.58
C LYS A 248 13.01 -16.25 -5.77
N GLY A 249 11.79 -15.78 -5.54
CA GLY A 249 11.44 -14.36 -5.67
C GLY A 249 12.16 -13.45 -4.68
N LEU A 250 12.40 -13.92 -3.45
CA LEU A 250 13.20 -13.21 -2.44
C LEU A 250 14.72 -13.28 -2.73
N GLY A 251 15.17 -14.18 -3.60
CA GLY A 251 16.60 -14.44 -3.83
C GLY A 251 17.32 -14.94 -2.57
N VAL A 252 16.68 -15.84 -1.81
CA VAL A 252 17.25 -16.49 -0.62
C VAL A 252 17.22 -18.00 -0.76
N LYS A 253 18.10 -18.71 -0.05
CA LYS A 253 18.07 -20.19 -0.02
C LYS A 253 16.81 -20.68 0.68
N ASN A 254 16.11 -21.63 0.05
CA ASN A 254 15.00 -22.34 0.69
C ASN A 254 15.55 -23.26 1.79
N LYS A 255 15.15 -23.03 3.04
CA LYS A 255 15.57 -23.81 4.22
C LYS A 255 14.43 -24.67 4.79
N ALA A 256 13.41 -24.97 3.99
CA ALA A 256 12.30 -25.81 4.43
C ALA A 256 12.79 -27.17 4.93
N VAL A 257 12.26 -27.61 6.06
CA VAL A 257 12.50 -28.95 6.61
C VAL A 257 11.40 -29.88 6.12
N ASN A 258 11.80 -31.05 5.63
CA ASN A 258 10.89 -32.06 5.11
C ASN A 258 10.22 -32.83 6.25
N ILE A 259 9.19 -32.23 6.87
CA ILE A 259 8.35 -32.88 7.88
C ILE A 259 7.06 -33.40 7.23
N PRO A 260 6.71 -34.69 7.40
CA PRO A 260 5.43 -35.23 6.95
C PRO A 260 4.23 -34.43 7.49
N PRO A 261 3.21 -34.12 6.65
CA PRO A 261 2.03 -33.34 7.07
C PRO A 261 1.36 -33.88 8.34
N LYS A 262 1.22 -35.21 8.46
CA LYS A 262 0.63 -35.86 9.63
C LYS A 262 1.32 -35.48 10.95
N LEU A 263 2.64 -35.35 10.96
CA LEU A 263 3.36 -34.94 12.19
C LEU A 263 3.10 -33.48 12.53
N ILE A 264 3.01 -32.61 11.51
CA ILE A 264 2.67 -31.19 11.68
C ILE A 264 1.27 -31.06 12.26
N ASP A 265 0.30 -31.79 11.70
CA ASP A 265 -1.10 -31.75 12.12
C ASP A 265 -1.28 -32.27 13.57
N THR A 266 -0.61 -33.37 13.92
CA THR A 266 -0.62 -33.91 15.29
C THR A 266 -0.01 -32.95 16.29
N ALA A 267 1.17 -32.39 15.99
CA ALA A 267 1.84 -31.43 16.87
C ALA A 267 1.01 -30.14 17.03
N ALA A 268 0.41 -29.64 15.95
CA ALA A 268 -0.45 -28.46 16.00
C ALA A 268 -1.73 -28.71 16.81
N SER A 269 -2.31 -29.91 16.70
CA SER A 269 -3.50 -30.29 17.47
C SER A 269 -3.21 -30.32 18.98
N ALA A 270 -2.05 -30.83 19.38
CA ALA A 270 -1.63 -30.86 20.79
C ALA A 270 -1.49 -29.46 21.43
N VAL A 271 -1.22 -28.42 20.63
CA VAL A 271 -1.06 -27.03 21.08
C VAL A 271 -2.29 -26.17 20.75
N GLY A 272 -3.41 -26.79 20.37
CA GLY A 272 -4.68 -26.09 20.07
C GLY A 272 -4.67 -25.27 18.77
N LYS A 273 -3.78 -25.58 17.83
CA LYS A 273 -3.60 -24.86 16.54
C LYS A 273 -3.96 -25.70 15.31
N SER A 274 -4.83 -26.70 15.47
CA SER A 274 -5.26 -27.62 14.40
C SER A 274 -5.79 -26.89 13.16
N SER A 275 -6.59 -25.82 13.34
CA SER A 275 -7.14 -25.03 12.23
C SER A 275 -6.09 -24.29 11.39
N VAL A 276 -4.94 -23.95 11.96
CA VAL A 276 -3.82 -23.35 11.23
C VAL A 276 -3.09 -24.41 10.42
N ALA A 277 -2.85 -25.58 11.02
CA ALA A 277 -2.22 -26.70 10.34
C ALA A 277 -3.07 -27.20 9.16
N GLN A 278 -4.37 -27.40 9.34
CA GLN A 278 -5.26 -27.80 8.26
C GLN A 278 -5.29 -26.80 7.10
N ARG A 279 -5.20 -25.49 7.38
CA ARG A 279 -5.07 -24.45 6.34
C ARG A 279 -3.73 -24.47 5.61
N LEU A 280 -2.69 -25.06 6.21
CA LEU A 280 -1.35 -25.20 5.61
C LEU A 280 -1.18 -26.54 4.87
N SER A 281 -1.70 -27.64 5.42
CA SER A 281 -1.56 -29.00 4.90
C SER A 281 -2.72 -29.43 3.99
N GLY A 282 -3.86 -28.76 4.08
CA GLY A 282 -5.04 -29.05 3.28
C GLY A 282 -4.98 -28.53 1.85
N SER A 283 -5.86 -29.08 1.02
CA SER A 283 -6.07 -28.69 -0.37
C SER A 283 -7.32 -27.85 -0.52
N LEU A 284 -7.32 -26.95 -1.49
CA LEU A 284 -8.49 -26.16 -1.90
C LEU A 284 -8.30 -25.81 -3.37
N GLN A 285 -8.98 -26.56 -4.23
CA GLN A 285 -8.87 -26.43 -5.68
C GLN A 285 -10.19 -25.89 -6.25
N VAL A 286 -10.12 -25.07 -7.30
CA VAL A 286 -11.28 -24.59 -8.05
C VAL A 286 -11.11 -24.86 -9.53
N ASP A 287 -12.22 -25.16 -10.20
CA ASP A 287 -12.27 -25.27 -11.65
C ASP A 287 -12.74 -23.92 -12.22
N ILE A 288 -11.94 -23.35 -13.13
CA ILE A 288 -12.23 -22.06 -13.76
C ILE A 288 -12.71 -22.22 -15.22
N SER A 289 -13.07 -23.43 -15.64
CA SER A 289 -13.49 -23.73 -17.01
C SER A 289 -14.71 -22.91 -17.43
N LYS A 290 -15.61 -22.56 -16.50
CA LYS A 290 -16.74 -21.68 -16.81
C LYS A 290 -16.27 -20.29 -17.27
N ALA A 291 -15.35 -19.66 -16.55
CA ALA A 291 -14.79 -18.37 -16.94
C ALA A 291 -14.11 -18.43 -18.32
N LYS A 292 -13.35 -19.51 -18.57
CA LYS A 292 -12.68 -19.77 -19.86
C LYS A 292 -13.66 -19.97 -21.01
N ASN A 293 -14.70 -20.77 -20.82
CA ASN A 293 -15.58 -21.15 -21.90
C ASN A 293 -16.66 -20.09 -22.17
N LEU A 294 -17.16 -19.44 -21.11
CA LEU A 294 -18.28 -18.50 -21.22
C LEU A 294 -17.83 -17.07 -21.55
N LEU A 295 -16.65 -16.67 -21.05
CA LEU A 295 -16.12 -15.31 -21.22
C LEU A 295 -14.83 -15.25 -22.06
N ASP A 296 -14.35 -16.38 -22.58
CA ASP A 296 -13.04 -16.50 -23.24
C ASP A 296 -11.88 -15.95 -22.38
N TRP A 297 -12.06 -15.98 -21.05
CA TRP A 297 -11.08 -15.40 -20.14
C TRP A 297 -10.06 -16.44 -19.69
N LYS A 298 -8.77 -16.06 -19.70
CA LYS A 298 -7.68 -16.85 -19.14
C LYS A 298 -6.79 -15.95 -18.28
N PRO A 299 -6.21 -16.45 -17.18
CA PRO A 299 -5.28 -15.68 -16.38
C PRO A 299 -4.11 -15.18 -17.21
N LYS A 300 -3.79 -13.89 -17.08
CA LYS A 300 -2.71 -13.25 -17.81
C LYS A 300 -1.33 -13.66 -17.30
N TYR A 301 -1.22 -13.95 -16.01
CA TYR A 301 0.02 -14.32 -15.34
C TYR A 301 -0.10 -15.68 -14.67
N SER A 302 0.97 -16.48 -14.72
CA SER A 302 1.01 -17.77 -14.00
C SER A 302 1.16 -17.58 -12.49
N THR A 303 0.78 -18.60 -11.71
CA THR A 303 0.98 -18.63 -10.26
C THR A 303 2.44 -18.38 -9.87
N SER A 304 3.39 -19.02 -10.56
CA SER A 304 4.83 -18.88 -10.28
C SER A 304 5.34 -17.44 -10.52
N GLU A 305 4.96 -16.83 -11.64
CA GLU A 305 5.37 -15.48 -12.00
C GLU A 305 4.86 -14.46 -10.97
N SER A 306 3.58 -14.54 -10.65
CA SER A 306 2.90 -13.66 -9.69
C SER A 306 3.46 -13.81 -8.27
N ILE A 307 3.80 -15.03 -7.83
CA ILE A 307 4.45 -15.25 -6.52
C ILE A 307 5.82 -14.58 -6.49
N LYS A 308 6.64 -14.77 -7.54
CA LYS A 308 7.97 -14.16 -7.62
C LYS A 308 7.88 -12.64 -7.64
N LYS A 309 6.95 -12.06 -8.40
CA LYS A 309 6.69 -10.61 -8.43
C LYS A 309 6.33 -10.09 -7.04
N THR A 310 5.41 -10.77 -6.36
CA THR A 310 4.99 -10.44 -4.99
C THR A 310 6.16 -10.46 -4.01
N ALA A 311 6.96 -11.53 -4.04
CA ALA A 311 8.13 -11.68 -3.17
C ALA A 311 9.22 -10.63 -3.44
N LYS A 312 9.45 -10.26 -4.71
CA LYS A 312 10.38 -9.18 -5.09
C LYS A 312 9.93 -7.82 -4.53
N SER A 313 8.65 -7.46 -4.70
CA SER A 313 8.09 -6.24 -4.11
C SER A 313 8.24 -6.22 -2.59
N TYR A 314 7.92 -7.33 -1.91
CA TYR A 314 8.09 -7.46 -0.47
C TYR A 314 9.55 -7.22 -0.01
N LYS A 315 10.53 -7.79 -0.72
CA LYS A 315 11.96 -7.58 -0.43
C LYS A 315 12.36 -6.12 -0.64
N SER A 316 11.92 -5.50 -1.74
CA SER A 316 12.20 -4.09 -2.04
C SER A 316 11.70 -3.18 -0.91
N ASN A 317 10.45 -3.38 -0.49
CA ASN A 317 9.83 -2.63 0.61
C ASN A 317 10.56 -2.83 1.95
N LEU A 318 11.02 -4.07 2.24
CA LEU A 318 11.82 -4.35 3.43
C LEU A 318 13.21 -3.70 3.40
N MET A 319 13.88 -3.67 2.25
CA MET A 319 15.21 -3.06 2.11
C MET A 319 15.14 -1.55 2.32
N ALA A 320 14.16 -0.89 1.71
CA ALA A 320 13.86 0.52 1.95
C ALA A 320 13.59 0.80 3.45
N SER A 321 12.81 -0.06 4.11
CA SER A 321 12.50 0.07 5.54
C SER A 321 13.71 -0.17 6.46
N LYS A 322 14.52 -1.21 6.23
CA LYS A 322 15.66 -1.54 7.08
C LYS A 322 16.74 -0.47 7.07
N SER A 323 17.00 0.15 5.92
CA SER A 323 17.97 1.23 5.86
C SER A 323 17.55 2.40 6.75
N MET A 324 16.25 2.75 6.76
CA MET A 324 15.71 3.76 7.67
C MET A 324 15.81 3.37 9.17
N VAL A 325 15.61 2.09 9.52
CA VAL A 325 15.62 1.65 10.93
C VAL A 325 17.03 1.74 11.55
N LEU A 326 18.08 1.40 10.81
CA LEU A 326 19.45 1.47 11.34
C LEU A 326 19.97 2.90 11.45
N GLN A 327 19.46 3.81 10.61
CA GLN A 327 19.78 5.24 10.67
C GLN A 327 19.19 5.89 11.92
N ARG A 328 17.99 5.48 12.35
CA ARG A 328 17.26 6.24 13.38
C ARG A 328 17.99 6.37 14.73
N PRO A 329 18.60 5.31 15.32
CA PRO A 329 19.38 5.47 16.54
C PRO A 329 20.60 6.40 16.36
N LEU A 330 21.27 6.31 15.20
CA LEU A 330 22.41 7.18 14.88
C LEU A 330 21.97 8.63 14.69
N ASP A 331 20.86 8.87 14.01
CA ASP A 331 20.26 10.18 13.83
C ASP A 331 19.95 10.83 15.18
N ILE A 332 19.33 10.09 16.10
CA ILE A 332 19.01 10.58 17.44
C ILE A 332 20.30 10.90 18.21
N MET A 333 21.26 9.97 18.21
CA MET A 333 22.53 10.13 18.92
C MET A 333 23.31 11.35 18.40
N PHE A 334 23.57 11.42 17.09
CA PHE A 334 24.32 12.51 16.48
C PHE A 334 23.59 13.85 16.53
N SER A 335 22.25 13.88 16.43
CA SER A 335 21.50 15.13 16.56
C SER A 335 21.47 15.64 17.99
N ALA A 336 21.33 14.75 18.98
CA ALA A 336 21.39 15.12 20.39
C ALA A 336 22.78 15.65 20.75
N THR A 337 23.85 14.92 20.39
CA THR A 337 25.23 15.38 20.58
C THR A 337 25.50 16.68 19.83
N GLY A 338 25.06 16.78 18.58
CA GLY A 338 25.22 17.97 17.75
C GLY A 338 24.56 19.21 18.35
N LEU A 339 23.34 19.09 18.88
CA LEU A 339 22.65 20.19 19.56
C LEU A 339 23.36 20.62 20.85
N VAL A 340 23.85 19.68 21.64
CA VAL A 340 24.61 20.00 22.87
C VAL A 340 25.90 20.72 22.53
N VAL A 341 26.69 20.18 21.60
CA VAL A 341 27.98 20.76 21.17
C VAL A 341 27.79 22.12 20.49
N ALA A 342 26.76 22.25 19.65
CA ALA A 342 26.46 23.51 18.96
C ALA A 342 25.73 24.54 19.84
N SER A 343 25.28 24.17 21.04
CA SER A 343 24.42 25.04 21.87
C SER A 343 24.97 26.45 22.13
N PRO A 344 26.27 26.68 22.42
CA PRO A 344 26.78 28.04 22.63
C PRO A 344 26.63 28.90 21.36
N LEU A 345 26.86 28.29 20.20
CA LEU A 345 26.77 28.92 18.90
C LEU A 345 25.31 29.16 18.48
N LEU A 346 24.39 28.22 18.78
CA LEU A 346 22.96 28.38 18.55
C LEU A 346 22.38 29.52 19.40
N ILE A 347 22.78 29.60 20.68
CA ILE A 347 22.37 30.68 21.59
C ILE A 347 22.89 32.03 21.09
N GLY A 348 24.17 32.11 20.74
CA GLY A 348 24.78 33.33 20.18
C GLY A 348 24.10 33.78 18.88
N ALA A 349 23.87 32.87 17.94
CA ALA A 349 23.16 33.16 16.69
C ALA A 349 21.72 33.61 16.94
N THR A 350 21.04 33.04 17.94
CA THR A 350 19.68 33.46 18.35
C THR A 350 19.68 34.88 18.90
N ALA A 351 20.62 35.20 19.80
CA ALA A 351 20.73 36.53 20.39
C ALA A 351 21.02 37.59 19.32
N ILE A 352 22.01 37.37 18.45
CA ILE A 352 22.36 38.30 17.38
C ILE A 352 21.21 38.41 16.36
N GLY A 353 20.58 37.29 16.00
CA GLY A 353 19.45 37.29 15.06
C GLY A 353 18.21 37.99 15.59
N TYR A 354 18.00 37.99 16.91
CA TYR A 354 16.95 38.78 17.56
C TYR A 354 17.24 40.27 17.46
N LEU A 355 18.49 40.68 17.66
CA LEU A 355 18.92 42.08 17.46
C LEU A 355 18.85 42.52 15.98
N ASP A 356 19.06 41.61 15.03
CA ASP A 356 19.05 41.90 13.58
C ASP A 356 17.62 41.97 12.99
N THR A 357 16.74 41.04 13.37
CA THR A 357 15.42 40.87 12.71
C THR A 357 14.23 40.74 13.66
N GLY A 358 14.43 40.69 14.98
CA GLY A 358 13.38 40.40 15.97
C GLY A 358 12.85 38.96 15.94
N SER A 359 13.12 38.18 14.88
CA SER A 359 12.69 36.79 14.70
C SER A 359 13.84 35.93 14.17
N PRO A 360 14.77 35.48 15.05
CA PRO A 360 15.97 34.75 14.63
C PRO A 360 15.68 33.42 13.93
N LEU A 361 14.54 32.78 14.23
CA LEU A 361 14.12 31.54 13.59
C LEU A 361 13.21 31.81 12.39
N PHE A 362 13.35 30.96 11.38
CA PHE A 362 12.47 30.85 10.24
C PHE A 362 11.90 29.43 10.20
N ILE A 363 10.57 29.35 10.27
CA ILE A 363 9.82 28.10 10.28
C ILE A 363 8.98 28.05 9.02
N GLN A 364 9.11 26.98 8.23
CA GLN A 364 8.41 26.85 6.96
C GLN A 364 7.84 25.45 6.79
N GLU A 365 6.63 25.37 6.26
CA GLU A 365 6.00 24.10 5.94
C GLU A 365 6.64 23.47 4.69
N ARG A 366 6.93 22.17 4.79
CA ARG A 366 7.63 21.39 3.75
C ARG A 366 6.95 20.05 3.54
N VAL A 367 7.17 19.47 2.36
CA VAL A 367 6.70 18.13 2.03
C VAL A 367 7.59 17.11 2.74
N GLY A 368 7.00 16.32 3.64
CA GLY A 368 7.67 15.27 4.40
C GLY A 368 7.37 13.87 3.88
N LYS A 369 7.64 12.86 4.73
CA LYS A 369 7.34 11.46 4.43
C LYS A 369 5.83 11.25 4.20
N ASP A 370 5.50 10.39 3.25
CA ASP A 370 4.13 10.13 2.77
C ASP A 370 3.42 11.43 2.32
N GLN A 371 4.21 12.39 1.84
CA GLN A 371 3.80 13.75 1.47
C GLN A 371 3.12 14.54 2.61
N LYS A 372 3.30 14.13 3.87
CA LYS A 372 2.72 14.83 5.01
C LYS A 372 3.47 16.14 5.28
N PRO A 373 2.77 17.24 5.55
CA PRO A 373 3.42 18.50 5.90
C PRO A 373 4.15 18.38 7.24
N PHE A 374 5.32 19.01 7.32
CA PHE A 374 6.02 19.26 8.58
C PHE A 374 6.66 20.65 8.60
N LYS A 375 6.95 21.15 9.81
CA LYS A 375 7.53 22.48 10.01
C LYS A 375 9.05 22.41 10.09
N LEU A 376 9.74 22.73 9.01
CA LEU A 376 11.20 22.80 8.97
C LEU A 376 11.69 24.04 9.74
N ILE A 377 12.65 23.85 10.64
CA ILE A 377 13.21 24.90 11.50
C ILE A 377 14.62 25.26 11.01
N LYS A 378 14.88 26.53 10.75
CA LYS A 378 16.22 27.05 10.43
C LYS A 378 16.42 28.44 11.00
N PHE A 379 17.65 28.94 11.02
CA PHE A 379 17.84 30.36 11.28
C PHE A 379 17.35 31.20 10.10
N ARG A 380 16.77 32.35 10.43
CA ARG A 380 16.40 33.37 9.47
C ARG A 380 17.69 33.98 8.91
N THR A 381 17.78 34.00 7.59
CA THR A 381 18.91 34.57 6.86
C THR A 381 18.50 35.72 5.93
N MET A 382 17.21 36.05 5.90
CA MET A 382 16.59 37.05 5.03
C MET A 382 15.69 37.99 5.83
N LYS A 383 15.44 39.19 5.32
CA LYS A 383 14.51 40.18 5.93
C LYS A 383 13.09 39.63 6.02
N LEU A 384 12.30 40.14 6.99
CA LEU A 384 10.94 39.67 7.28
C LEU A 384 9.98 39.74 6.08
N ASP A 385 10.11 40.78 5.26
CA ASP A 385 9.20 41.05 4.13
C ASP A 385 9.51 40.23 2.86
N THR A 386 10.41 39.25 2.95
CA THR A 386 10.80 38.45 1.77
C THR A 386 9.81 37.32 1.51
N ALA A 387 9.31 37.22 0.27
CA ALA A 387 8.40 36.15 -0.14
C ALA A 387 8.99 34.75 0.08
N SER A 388 8.14 33.80 0.50
CA SER A 388 8.48 32.41 0.81
C SER A 388 8.61 31.56 -0.47
N VAL A 389 9.55 31.92 -1.35
CA VAL A 389 9.81 31.26 -2.64
C VAL A 389 11.02 30.34 -2.58
N ALA A 390 11.23 29.53 -3.63
CA ALA A 390 12.44 28.70 -3.74
C ALA A 390 13.69 29.59 -3.74
N SER A 391 14.78 29.13 -3.09
CA SER A 391 15.99 29.96 -2.88
C SER A 391 16.56 30.52 -4.18
N HIS A 392 16.50 29.78 -5.29
CA HIS A 392 16.99 30.22 -6.60
C HIS A 392 16.14 31.33 -7.25
N LEU A 393 14.95 31.62 -6.72
CA LEU A 393 14.04 32.68 -7.18
C LEU A 393 14.08 33.92 -6.29
N ALA A 394 14.86 33.92 -5.20
CA ALA A 394 14.92 35.02 -4.25
C ALA A 394 16.05 36.00 -4.59
N ASP A 395 15.77 37.31 -4.51
CA ASP A 395 16.76 38.37 -4.76
C ASP A 395 17.84 38.43 -3.65
N ASN A 396 19.11 38.49 -4.03
CA ASN A 396 20.27 38.53 -3.14
C ASN A 396 20.29 39.76 -2.22
N SER A 397 19.57 40.84 -2.59
CA SER A 397 19.44 42.08 -1.80
C SER A 397 18.73 41.89 -0.45
N SER A 398 18.02 40.77 -0.29
CA SER A 398 17.19 40.46 0.89
C SER A 398 17.94 39.77 2.04
N ILE A 399 19.22 39.37 1.85
CA ILE A 399 20.02 38.61 2.83
C ILE A 399 20.62 39.54 3.88
N THR A 400 20.47 39.24 5.17
CA THR A 400 21.06 40.06 6.25
C THR A 400 22.57 39.82 6.40
N LYS A 401 23.28 40.71 7.11
CA LYS A 401 24.72 40.56 7.36
C LYS A 401 25.03 39.26 8.12
N LEU A 402 24.26 38.98 9.18
CA LEU A 402 24.33 37.71 9.88
C LEU A 402 23.94 36.54 8.96
N GLY A 403 22.89 36.71 8.16
CA GLY A 403 22.42 35.72 7.20
C GLY A 403 23.50 35.25 6.22
N LYS A 404 24.36 36.17 5.74
CA LYS A 404 25.51 35.82 4.88
C LYS A 404 26.49 34.88 5.57
N VAL A 405 26.80 35.15 6.84
CA VAL A 405 27.70 34.30 7.65
C VAL A 405 27.06 32.94 7.89
N LEU A 406 25.81 32.92 8.36
CA LEU A 406 25.09 31.68 8.69
C LEU A 406 24.97 30.74 7.49
N ARG A 407 24.70 31.27 6.29
CA ARG A 407 24.65 30.47 5.04
C ARG A 407 26.01 29.95 4.64
N LYS A 408 27.05 30.78 4.72
CA LYS A 408 28.43 30.40 4.35
C LYS A 408 28.94 29.26 5.22
N THR A 409 28.61 29.28 6.51
CA THR A 409 29.05 28.28 7.49
C THR A 409 28.05 27.13 7.69
N LYS A 410 26.89 27.17 7.01
CA LYS A 410 25.77 26.21 7.18
C LYS A 410 25.19 26.14 8.59
N ILE A 411 25.51 27.12 9.43
CA ILE A 411 24.94 27.24 10.77
C ILE A 411 23.42 27.45 10.68
N ASP A 412 22.93 28.06 9.59
CA ASP A 412 21.50 28.30 9.41
C ASP A 412 20.66 27.02 9.44
N GLU A 413 21.23 25.88 9.03
CA GLU A 413 20.54 24.59 8.97
C GLU A 413 20.65 23.77 10.27
N LEU A 414 21.54 24.13 11.22
CA LEU A 414 21.71 23.38 12.47
C LEU A 414 20.43 23.26 13.33
N PRO A 415 19.51 24.23 13.39
CA PRO A 415 18.23 24.05 14.08
C PRO A 415 17.40 22.86 13.58
N GLN A 416 17.64 22.36 12.35
CA GLN A 416 16.96 21.18 11.80
C GLN A 416 17.29 19.90 12.59
N LEU A 417 18.37 19.86 13.38
CA LEU A 417 18.63 18.76 14.30
C LEU A 417 17.48 18.53 15.28
N ILE A 418 16.69 19.57 15.59
CA ILE A 418 15.46 19.46 16.38
C ILE A 418 14.39 18.65 15.62
N ASN A 419 14.23 18.89 14.30
CA ASN A 419 13.32 18.12 13.46
C ASN A 419 13.73 16.64 13.39
N VAL A 420 15.06 16.38 13.38
CA VAL A 420 15.58 15.01 13.44
C VAL A 420 15.20 14.34 14.77
N LEU A 421 15.42 15.00 15.91
CA LEU A 421 15.00 14.43 17.21
C LEU A 421 13.49 14.17 17.30
N LYS A 422 12.66 15.06 16.74
CA LYS A 422 11.19 14.89 16.66
C LYS A 422 10.74 13.72 15.77
N GLY A 423 11.60 13.24 14.87
CA GLY A 423 11.24 12.18 13.92
C GLY A 423 10.58 12.68 12.65
N GLU A 424 10.68 13.97 12.37
CA GLU A 424 10.18 14.59 11.15
C GLU A 424 11.22 14.55 10.02
N MET A 425 12.51 14.44 10.38
CA MET A 425 13.65 14.36 9.46
C MET A 425 14.66 13.27 9.88
N SER A 426 15.55 12.93 8.95
CA SER A 426 16.80 12.16 9.15
C SER A 426 18.01 13.09 8.97
N LEU A 427 19.19 12.71 9.46
CA LEU A 427 20.42 13.43 9.09
C LEU A 427 20.71 13.26 7.59
N VAL A 428 20.49 12.06 7.07
CA VAL A 428 20.77 11.67 5.68
C VAL A 428 19.48 11.24 5.00
N GLY A 429 19.10 11.94 3.94
CA GLY A 429 17.86 11.69 3.22
C GLY A 429 17.59 12.73 2.13
N PRO A 430 16.53 12.57 1.31
CA PRO A 430 16.18 13.52 0.28
C PRO A 430 15.86 14.88 0.89
N ARG A 431 16.41 15.97 0.33
CA ARG A 431 16.16 17.31 0.87
C ARG A 431 14.69 17.71 0.65
N PRO A 432 13.98 18.21 1.69
CA PRO A 432 12.53 18.44 1.61
C PRO A 432 12.18 19.61 0.68
N ASN A 433 11.25 19.39 -0.26
CA ASN A 433 10.77 20.41 -1.20
C ASN A 433 9.57 21.20 -0.65
N LEU A 434 9.21 22.27 -1.34
CA LEU A 434 8.02 23.08 -1.09
C LEU A 434 6.79 22.49 -1.80
N PHE A 435 5.60 22.78 -1.27
CA PHE A 435 4.33 22.36 -1.86
C PHE A 435 4.02 23.01 -3.21
N ASN A 436 4.64 24.14 -3.54
CA ASN A 436 4.47 24.80 -4.83
C ASN A 436 5.33 24.20 -5.96
N GLN A 437 6.17 23.20 -5.67
CA GLN A 437 7.04 22.53 -6.65
C GLN A 437 6.36 21.27 -7.20
N LYS A 438 5.27 21.44 -7.95
CA LYS A 438 4.40 20.35 -8.42
C LYS A 438 5.15 19.29 -9.24
N ASP A 439 5.92 19.71 -10.24
CA ASP A 439 6.68 18.80 -11.12
C ASP A 439 7.67 17.92 -10.33
N LEU A 440 8.28 18.48 -9.29
CA LEU A 440 9.18 17.73 -8.42
C LEU A 440 8.44 16.76 -7.49
N ILE A 441 7.25 17.12 -7.03
CA ILE A 441 6.41 16.24 -6.22
C ILE A 441 6.00 15.03 -7.06
N GLU A 442 5.56 15.25 -8.29
CA GLU A 442 5.16 14.20 -9.22
C GLU A 442 6.33 13.24 -9.51
N ALA A 443 7.48 13.78 -9.95
CA ALA A 443 8.66 12.97 -10.23
C ALA A 443 9.17 12.16 -9.02
N ARG A 444 9.10 12.72 -7.81
CA ARG A 444 9.51 12.02 -6.58
C ARG A 444 8.50 10.95 -6.16
N GLU A 445 7.21 11.18 -6.39
CA GLU A 445 6.15 10.23 -6.07
C GLU A 445 6.23 8.99 -6.95
N GLU A 446 6.42 9.15 -8.26
CA GLU A 446 6.61 8.05 -9.20
C GLU A 446 7.77 7.13 -8.82
N MET A 447 8.86 7.72 -8.32
CA MET A 447 10.05 6.98 -7.89
C MET A 447 9.97 6.49 -6.44
N GLY A 448 8.89 6.80 -5.72
CA GLY A 448 8.70 6.40 -4.32
C GLY A 448 9.67 7.06 -3.33
N VAL A 449 10.16 8.26 -3.63
CA VAL A 449 11.10 9.02 -2.78
C VAL A 449 10.44 9.44 -1.46
N TYR A 450 9.14 9.75 -1.46
CA TYR A 450 8.40 10.13 -0.25
C TYR A 450 8.16 8.99 0.74
N ASN A 451 8.56 7.76 0.43
CA ASN A 451 8.45 6.63 1.35
C ASN A 451 9.47 6.69 2.51
N VAL A 452 10.46 7.59 2.43
CA VAL A 452 11.48 7.80 3.46
C VAL A 452 11.37 9.17 4.13
N LEU A 453 12.00 9.33 5.29
CA LEU A 453 12.10 10.65 5.93
C LEU A 453 12.98 11.59 5.10
N PRO A 454 12.61 12.87 4.98
CA PRO A 454 13.50 13.87 4.38
C PRO A 454 14.77 14.04 5.22
N GLY A 455 15.86 14.43 4.56
CA GLY A 455 17.18 14.60 5.16
C GLY A 455 17.63 16.07 5.27
N ILE A 456 18.58 16.32 6.18
CA ILE A 456 19.34 17.58 6.19
C ILE A 456 20.32 17.58 5.00
N THR A 457 21.04 16.47 4.80
CA THR A 457 21.92 16.25 3.65
C THR A 457 21.52 15.03 2.84
N GLY A 458 21.86 15.02 1.56
CA GLY A 458 21.57 13.91 0.65
C GLY A 458 22.51 13.88 -0.55
N LEU A 459 22.54 12.74 -1.24
CA LEU A 459 23.42 12.49 -2.38
C LEU A 459 23.19 13.48 -3.53
N ALA A 460 21.93 13.87 -3.79
CA ALA A 460 21.60 14.86 -4.82
C ALA A 460 22.28 16.21 -4.53
N GLN A 461 22.16 16.69 -3.29
CA GLN A 461 22.81 17.91 -2.82
C GLN A 461 24.34 17.81 -2.95
N LEU A 462 24.93 16.70 -2.50
CA LEU A 462 26.38 16.45 -2.61
C LEU A 462 26.87 16.36 -4.07
N SER A 463 25.99 15.98 -4.99
CA SER A 463 26.27 15.91 -6.43
C SER A 463 26.00 17.23 -7.16
N GLY A 464 25.63 18.30 -6.44
CA GLY A 464 25.32 19.61 -7.02
C GLY A 464 24.04 19.62 -7.84
N ILE A 465 23.12 18.69 -7.59
CA ILE A 465 21.80 18.65 -8.23
C ILE A 465 20.82 19.34 -7.29
N ASP A 466 20.13 20.35 -7.81
CA ASP A 466 19.16 21.16 -7.07
C ASP A 466 17.73 20.94 -7.61
N MET A 467 16.78 21.66 -7.01
CA MET A 467 15.35 21.52 -7.32
C MET A 467 14.94 22.13 -8.67
N SER A 468 15.86 22.71 -9.45
CA SER A 468 15.57 23.22 -10.80
C SER A 468 15.52 22.11 -11.85
N THR A 469 16.00 20.90 -11.52
CA THR A 469 15.95 19.72 -12.40
C THR A 469 15.15 18.57 -11.75
N PRO A 470 13.81 18.62 -11.73
CA PRO A 470 12.95 17.69 -10.99
C PRO A 470 13.24 16.20 -11.22
N GLU A 471 13.24 15.74 -12.47
CA GLU A 471 13.44 14.33 -12.82
C GLU A 471 14.82 13.82 -12.41
N ARG A 472 15.86 14.62 -12.69
CA ARG A 472 17.25 14.28 -12.36
C ARG A 472 17.45 14.22 -10.85
N LEU A 473 16.83 15.14 -10.11
CA LEU A 473 16.85 15.14 -8.64
C LEU A 473 16.14 13.88 -8.10
N ALA A 474 14.92 13.60 -8.55
CA ALA A 474 14.14 12.44 -8.12
C ALA A 474 14.90 11.13 -8.34
N LYS A 475 15.54 10.98 -9.52
CA LYS A 475 16.37 9.81 -9.85
C LYS A 475 17.56 9.66 -8.91
N LYS A 476 18.24 10.77 -8.58
CA LYS A 476 19.40 10.74 -7.67
C LYS A 476 18.99 10.48 -6.21
N ASP A 477 17.86 11.04 -5.78
CA ASP A 477 17.27 10.73 -4.47
C ASP A 477 16.89 9.25 -4.37
N LYS A 478 16.31 8.68 -5.42
CA LYS A 478 15.99 7.25 -5.49
C LYS A 478 17.25 6.38 -5.45
N GLU A 479 18.28 6.73 -6.21
CA GLU A 479 19.58 6.05 -6.16
C GLU A 479 20.16 6.03 -4.73
N MET A 480 20.09 7.16 -4.02
CA MET A 480 20.51 7.23 -2.63
C MET A 480 19.67 6.30 -1.74
N ILE A 481 18.35 6.35 -1.85
CA ILE A 481 17.44 5.51 -1.06
C ILE A 481 17.76 4.02 -1.26
N ASP A 482 18.02 3.62 -2.50
CA ASP A 482 18.27 2.21 -2.86
C ASP A 482 19.68 1.74 -2.44
N THR A 483 20.64 2.65 -2.34
CA THR A 483 22.04 2.33 -2.02
C THR A 483 22.47 2.69 -0.59
N ILE A 484 21.58 3.32 0.19
CA ILE A 484 21.94 3.80 1.53
C ILE A 484 22.22 2.65 2.49
N ASN A 485 23.40 2.72 3.11
CA ASN A 485 23.94 1.79 4.10
C ASN A 485 24.81 2.60 5.08
N LEU A 486 25.36 1.97 6.14
CA LEU A 486 26.18 2.68 7.13
C LEU A 486 27.38 3.42 6.51
N LYS A 487 28.09 2.80 5.56
CA LYS A 487 29.25 3.43 4.90
C LYS A 487 28.83 4.70 4.15
N ASN A 488 27.77 4.61 3.36
CA ASN A 488 27.25 5.75 2.60
C ASN A 488 26.68 6.84 3.53
N TYR A 489 25.98 6.45 4.59
CA TYR A 489 25.46 7.37 5.62
C TYR A 489 26.58 8.23 6.23
N PHE A 490 27.65 7.60 6.74
CA PHE A 490 28.80 8.32 7.28
C PHE A 490 29.54 9.14 6.21
N SER A 491 29.69 8.59 5.00
CA SER A 491 30.34 9.29 3.89
C SER A 491 29.61 10.57 3.52
N TYR A 492 28.28 10.57 3.51
CA TYR A 492 27.48 11.75 3.18
C TYR A 492 27.54 12.81 4.27
N ILE A 493 27.47 12.40 5.56
CA ILE A 493 27.64 13.32 6.69
C ILE A 493 29.03 13.97 6.64
N LEU A 494 30.09 13.18 6.49
CA LEU A 494 31.46 13.69 6.45
C LEU A 494 31.69 14.62 5.25
N SER A 495 31.18 14.25 4.08
CA SER A 495 31.28 15.10 2.87
C SER A 495 30.60 16.45 3.07
N THR A 496 29.46 16.47 3.76
CA THR A 496 28.73 17.70 4.09
C THR A 496 29.50 18.55 5.09
N ALA A 497 30.04 17.94 6.14
CA ALA A 497 30.85 18.62 7.16
C ALA A 497 32.14 19.23 6.58
N LEU A 498 32.71 18.60 5.54
CA LEU A 498 33.86 19.12 4.79
C LEU A 498 33.50 20.20 3.75
N GLY A 499 32.22 20.62 3.69
CA GLY A 499 31.77 21.74 2.86
C GLY A 499 31.27 21.38 1.47
N LYS A 500 31.09 20.09 1.13
CA LYS A 500 30.41 19.70 -0.12
C LYS A 500 28.90 19.90 0.00
N GLY A 501 28.24 20.13 -1.14
CA GLY A 501 26.77 20.25 -1.21
C GLY A 501 26.21 21.66 -1.00
N SER A 502 26.99 22.69 -1.33
CA SER A 502 26.57 24.10 -1.36
C SER A 502 25.70 24.49 -2.57
N GLY A 503 25.28 23.52 -3.41
CA GLY A 503 24.55 23.76 -4.67
C GLY A 503 23.22 24.51 -4.54
N ASP A 504 22.57 24.45 -3.37
CA ASP A 504 21.32 25.16 -3.07
C ASP A 504 21.51 26.64 -2.65
N ALA A 505 22.75 27.13 -2.59
CA ALA A 505 23.01 28.53 -2.26
C ALA A 505 22.58 29.44 -3.42
N VAL A 506 21.88 30.54 -3.10
CA VAL A 506 21.62 31.62 -4.05
C VAL A 506 22.97 32.08 -4.61
N LYS A 507 23.14 31.99 -5.93
CA LYS A 507 24.35 32.44 -6.63
C LYS A 507 24.42 33.94 -6.70
#